data_AF-X1UAB6-F1
#
_entry.id   AF-X1UAB6-F1
#
_cell.length_a   1.000
_cell.length_b   1.000
_cell.length_c   1.000
_cell.angle_alpha   90.00
_cell.angle_beta   90.00
_cell.angle_gamma   90.00
#
_symmetry.space_group_name_H-M   'P 1'
#
loop_
_entity.id
_entity.type
_entity.pdbx_description
1 polymer ?
#
loop_
_entity_poly.entity_id
_entity_poly.type
_entity_poly.pdbx_seq_one_letter_code
_entity_poly.pdbx_strand_id
1 'polypeptide(L)' 'MFKQLDPENMLQCLHEMPRLCQQAWQMAMEFDLPPDYSRVNKVVILGVGGSAIGGDLVSSLAI' A
#
# COMPACT_ATOMS: atom_id res chain seq x y z
N MET A 1 4.63 13.97 -28.28
CA MET A 1 5.78 14.58 -27.58
C MET A 1 5.87 14.09 -26.13
N PHE A 2 4.85 14.26 -25.28
CA PHE A 2 4.90 13.78 -23.88
C PHE A 2 5.09 12.25 -23.72
N LYS A 3 4.45 11.41 -24.55
CA LYS A 3 4.64 9.94 -24.50
C LYS A 3 6.06 9.44 -24.79
N GLN A 4 6.90 10.25 -25.44
CA GLN A 4 8.31 9.90 -25.67
C GLN A 4 9.20 10.23 -24.46
N LEU A 5 8.74 11.15 -23.60
CA LEU A 5 9.42 11.56 -22.36
C LEU A 5 8.95 10.76 -21.15
N ASP A 6 7.77 10.15 -21.23
CA ASP A 6 7.19 9.29 -20.20
C ASP A 6 6.89 7.89 -20.77
N PRO A 7 7.92 7.09 -21.09
CA PRO A 7 7.74 5.76 -21.67
C PRO A 7 7.08 4.78 -20.69
N GLU A 8 7.21 5.02 -19.39
CA GLU A 8 6.62 4.19 -18.32
C GLU A 8 5.25 4.70 -17.86
N ASN A 9 4.77 5.79 -18.43
CA ASN A 9 3.43 6.34 -18.20
C ASN A 9 3.18 6.75 -16.73
N MET A 10 4.22 7.28 -16.08
CA MET A 10 4.20 7.75 -14.69
C MET A 10 3.15 8.84 -14.46
N LEU A 11 2.87 9.68 -15.45
CA LEU A 11 1.81 10.69 -15.34
C LEU A 11 0.44 10.04 -15.16
N GLN A 12 0.17 8.95 -15.89
CA GLN A 12 -1.07 8.19 -15.71
C GLN A 12 -1.11 7.52 -14.33
N CYS A 13 0.01 6.95 -13.86
CA CYS A 13 0.10 6.39 -12.50
C CYS A 13 -0.27 7.41 -11.42
N LEU A 14 0.18 8.67 -11.56
CA LEU A 14 -0.17 9.75 -10.64
C LEU A 14 -1.67 10.10 -10.69
N HIS A 15 -2.28 10.10 -11.88
CA HIS A 15 -3.71 10.32 -12.02
C HIS A 15 -4.56 9.17 -11.46
N GLU A 16 -4.06 7.94 -11.49
CA GLU A 16 -4.74 6.76 -10.95
C GLU A 16 -4.63 6.61 -9.43
N MET A 17 -3.58 7.19 -8.83
CA MET A 17 -3.29 7.10 -7.39
C MET A 17 -4.50 7.37 -6.47
N PRO A 18 -5.30 8.44 -6.64
CA PRO A 18 -6.45 8.69 -5.78
C PRO A 18 -7.49 7.56 -5.80
N ARG A 19 -7.73 6.98 -6.98
CA ARG A 19 -8.62 5.83 -7.14
C ARG A 19 -8.04 4.59 -6.47
N LEU A 20 -6.74 4.33 -6.65
CA LEU A 20 -6.06 3.20 -6.01
C LEU A 20 -6.11 3.32 -4.48
N CYS A 21 -5.95 4.52 -3.91
CA CYS A 21 -6.11 4.74 -2.47
C CYS A 21 -7.53 4.44 -1.99
N GLN A 22 -8.57 4.89 -2.71
CA GLN A 22 -9.96 4.59 -2.37
C GLN A 22 -10.26 3.09 -2.43
N GLN A 23 -9.76 2.40 -3.45
CA GLN A 23 -9.91 0.95 -3.58
C GLN A 23 -9.19 0.21 -2.45
N ALA A 24 -7.96 0.60 -2.13
CA ALA A 24 -7.20 0.03 -1.01
C ALA A 24 -7.91 0.22 0.33
N TRP A 25 -8.49 1.41 0.54
CA TRP A 25 -9.30 1.70 1.73
C TRP A 25 -10.52 0.79 1.81
N GLN A 26 -11.28 0.66 0.72
CA GLN A 26 -12.46 -0.20 0.69
C GLN A 26 -12.09 -1.67 0.96
N MET A 27 -11.03 -2.18 0.32
CA MET A 27 -10.53 -3.54 0.58
C MET A 27 -10.14 -3.74 2.04
N ALA A 28 -9.51 -2.75 2.67
CA ALA A 28 -9.14 -2.83 4.09
C ALA A 28 -10.39 -2.83 5.00
N MET A 29 -11.45 -2.11 4.65
CA MET A 29 -12.70 -2.11 5.41
C MET A 29 -13.51 -3.41 5.24
N GLU A 30 -13.41 -4.05 4.07
CA GLU A 30 -14.07 -5.32 3.77
C GLU A 30 -13.25 -6.54 4.21
N PHE A 31 -12.03 -6.33 4.71
CA PHE A 31 -11.14 -7.41 5.12
C PHE A 31 -11.53 -7.96 6.50
N ASP A 32 -12.01 -9.20 6.52
CA ASP A 32 -12.23 -9.96 7.75
C ASP A 32 -10.95 -10.70 8.15
N LEU A 33 -10.38 -10.32 9.30
CA LEU A 33 -9.22 -11.00 9.86
C LEU A 33 -9.62 -12.38 10.41
N PRO A 34 -9.03 -13.48 9.95
CA PRO A 34 -9.39 -14.81 10.45
C PRO A 34 -9.11 -14.92 11.95
N PRO A 35 -9.98 -15.60 12.73
CA PRO A 35 -9.86 -15.67 14.19
C PRO A 35 -8.52 -16.23 14.68
N ASP A 36 -7.89 -17.11 13.90
CA ASP A 36 -6.60 -17.71 14.22
C ASP A 36 -5.47 -16.66 14.32
N TYR A 37 -5.61 -15.52 13.66
CA TYR A 37 -4.64 -14.41 13.73
C TYR A 37 -4.90 -13.44 14.90
N SER A 38 -5.98 -13.61 15.66
CA SER A 38 -6.33 -12.72 16.79
C SER A 38 -5.32 -12.72 17.94
N ARG A 39 -4.45 -13.75 18.02
CA ARG A 39 -3.44 -13.90 19.08
C ARG A 39 -2.02 -13.55 18.64
N VAL A 40 -1.85 -13.06 17.40
CA VAL A 40 -0.53 -12.65 16.91
C VAL A 40 -0.10 -11.38 17.63
N ASN A 41 1.07 -11.42 18.28
CA ASN A 41 1.66 -10.28 18.99
C ASN A 41 2.91 -9.71 18.29
N LYS A 42 3.29 -10.28 17.15
CA LYS A 42 4.44 -9.85 16.35
C LYS A 42 4.09 -9.96 14.88
N VAL A 43 4.29 -8.85 14.16
CA VAL A 43 4.12 -8.77 12.71
C VAL A 43 5.47 -8.42 12.10
N VAL A 44 5.89 -9.13 11.07
CA VAL A 44 7.13 -8.87 10.33
C VAL A 44 6.78 -8.46 8.92
N ILE A 45 7.21 -7.26 8.52
CA ILE A 45 7.00 -6.73 7.17
C ILE A 45 8.36 -6.73 6.46
N LEU A 46 8.41 -7.31 5.26
CA LEU A 46 9.63 -7.42 4.45
C LEU A 46 9.42 -6.64 3.14
N GLY A 47 10.36 -5.78 2.78
CA GLY A 47 10.32 -5.01 1.55
C GLY A 47 11.67 -4.37 1.23
N VAL A 48 11.85 -3.95 -0.03
CA VAL A 48 13.05 -3.25 -0.49
C VAL A 48 12.62 -1.94 -1.15
N GLY A 49 13.24 -0.82 -0.74
CA GLY A 49 12.94 0.51 -1.28
C GLY A 49 11.52 0.98 -0.98
N GLY A 50 10.83 1.55 -1.98
CA GLY A 50 9.50 2.15 -1.81
C GLY A 50 8.46 1.23 -1.18
N SER A 51 8.55 -0.08 -1.41
CA SER A 51 7.64 -1.08 -0.85
C SER A 51 7.77 -1.26 0.66
N ALA A 52 8.92 -0.92 1.26
CA ALA A 52 9.13 -0.97 2.70
C ALA A 52 8.55 0.26 3.42
N ILE A 53 8.42 1.40 2.73
CA ILE A 53 7.99 2.67 3.31
C ILE A 53 6.61 2.56 3.96
N GLY A 54 5.68 1.83 3.34
CA GLY A 54 4.36 1.59 3.92
C GLY A 54 4.42 0.81 5.23
N GLY A 55 5.31 -0.18 5.31
CA GLY A 55 5.54 -0.96 6.53
C GLY A 55 6.12 -0.13 7.66
N ASP A 56 7.11 0.71 7.37
CA ASP A 56 7.72 1.63 8.34
C ASP A 56 6.70 2.65 8.86
N LEU A 57 5.86 3.20 7.98
CA LEU A 57 4.78 4.11 8.36
C LEU A 57 3.80 3.44 9.33
N VAL A 58 3.30 2.24 9.00
CA VAL A 58 2.38 1.52 9.89
C VAL A 58 3.05 1.13 11.21
N SER A 59 4.32 0.71 11.17
CA SER A 59 5.09 0.41 12.38
C SER A 59 5.20 1.61 13.32
N SER A 60 5.25 2.84 12.79
CA SER A 60 5.27 4.06 13.60
C SER A 60 3.93 4.39 14.26
N LEU A 61 2.82 3.86 13.72
CA LEU A 61 1.46 4.08 14.23
C LEU A 61 1.00 2.99 15.19
N ALA A 62 1.59 1.79 15.11
CA ALA A 62 1.22 0.61 15.91
C ALA A 62 1.75 0.64 17.36
N ILE A 63 1.92 1.83 17.95
CA ILE A 63 2.37 2.05 19.33
C ILE A 63 1.31 1.61 20.33
#